data_AF-A0A8X6M0W0-F1
#
_entry.id   AF-A0A8X6M0W0-F1
#
_cell.length_a   1.000
_cell.length_b   1.000
_cell.length_c   1.000
_cell.angle_alpha   90.00
_cell.angle_beta   90.00
_cell.angle_gamma   90.00
#
_symmetry.space_group_name_H-M   'P 1'
#
loop_
_entity.id
_entity.type
_entity.pdbx_description
1 polymer ?
#
loop_
_entity_poly.entity_id
_entity_poly.type
_entity_poly.pdbx_seq_one_letter_code
_entity_poly.pdbx_strand_id
1 'polypeptide(L)' 'MANNLPTIPAFEAGTNPSESWRYWKKDFEDYLEALRYSEAPEKTKTTLCRHLSGEELKKNSHKLLTLRLTMVVRA' A
#
# COMPACT_ATOMS: atom_id res chain seq x y z
N MET A 1 16.93 7.98 -10.74
CA MET A 1 16.96 6.62 -11.32
C MET A 1 15.56 6.05 -11.15
N ALA A 2 14.92 5.62 -12.24
CA ALA A 2 13.63 4.93 -12.13
C ALA A 2 13.90 3.59 -11.45
N ASN A 3 13.45 3.44 -10.21
CA ASN A 3 13.53 2.17 -9.51
C ASN A 3 12.65 1.17 -10.27
N ASN A 4 13.29 0.27 -11.03
CA ASN A 4 12.63 -0.78 -11.81
C ASN A 4 12.17 -1.95 -10.90
N LEU A 5 11.70 -1.65 -9.69
CA LEU A 5 11.14 -2.69 -8.84
C LEU A 5 9.78 -3.09 -9.42
N PRO A 6 9.53 -4.40 -9.59
CA PRO A 6 8.22 -4.85 -10.03
C PRO A 6 7.17 -4.38 -9.03
N THR A 7 6.07 -3.86 -9.56
CA THR A 7 4.95 -3.39 -8.74
C THR A 7 4.37 -4.57 -7.97
N ILE A 8 4.17 -4.42 -6.65
CA ILE A 8 3.50 -5.45 -5.85
C ILE A 8 2.07 -5.67 -6.37
N PRO A 9 1.52 -6.90 -6.30
CA PRO A 9 0.14 -7.15 -6.70
C PRO A 9 -0.85 -6.35 -5.85
N ALA A 10 -2.02 -6.04 -6.42
CA ALA A 10 -3.09 -5.40 -5.69
C ALA A 10 -3.57 -6.29 -4.53
N PHE A 11 -4.12 -5.70 -3.48
CA PHE A 11 -4.65 -6.49 -2.37
C PHE A 11 -5.81 -7.37 -2.80
N GLU A 12 -5.71 -8.65 -2.49
CA GLU A 12 -6.78 -9.63 -2.63
C GLU A 12 -7.06 -10.27 -1.27
N ALA A 13 -8.32 -10.20 -0.82
CA ALA A 13 -8.70 -10.74 0.48
C ALA A 13 -8.52 -12.27 0.54
N GLY A 14 -8.78 -12.97 -0.57
CA GLY A 14 -8.71 -14.43 -0.65
C GLY A 14 -9.61 -15.11 0.41
N THR A 15 -9.27 -16.35 0.77
CA THR A 15 -10.04 -17.14 1.75
C THR A 15 -9.81 -16.68 3.20
N ASN A 16 -8.67 -16.02 3.50
CA ASN A 16 -8.35 -15.49 4.84
C ASN A 16 -7.99 -13.99 4.79
N PRO A 17 -9.00 -13.10 4.78
CA PRO A 17 -8.81 -11.65 4.58
C PRO A 17 -7.94 -10.94 5.62
N SER A 18 -7.81 -11.50 6.81
CA SER A 18 -7.01 -10.93 7.90
C SER A 18 -5.54 -11.27 7.72
N GLU A 19 -5.25 -12.51 7.35
CA GLU A 19 -3.88 -12.97 7.10
C GLU A 19 -3.33 -12.40 5.79
N SER A 20 -4.10 -12.46 4.70
CA SER A 20 -3.75 -11.82 3.42
C SER A 20 -3.45 -10.33 3.62
N TRP A 21 -4.22 -9.65 4.48
CA TRP A 21 -4.00 -8.24 4.78
C TRP A 21 -2.69 -8.01 5.53
N ARG A 22 -2.35 -8.87 6.49
CA ARG A 22 -1.12 -8.75 7.26
C ARG A 22 0.12 -8.93 6.37
N TYR A 23 0.11 -9.93 5.49
CA TYR A 23 1.21 -10.17 4.56
C TYR A 23 1.33 -9.04 3.53
N TRP A 24 0.22 -8.71 2.87
CA TRP A 24 0.22 -7.65 1.87
C TRP A 24 0.63 -6.29 2.44
N LYS A 25 0.18 -5.94 3.66
CA LYS A 25 0.59 -4.69 4.32
C LYS A 25 2.09 -4.65 4.55
N LYS A 26 2.71 -5.77 4.93
CA LYS A 26 4.15 -5.85 5.13
C LYS A 26 4.90 -5.66 3.81
N ASP A 27 4.52 -6.38 2.77
CA ASP A 27 5.12 -6.23 1.44
C ASP A 27 4.97 -4.80 0.90
N PHE A 28 3.85 -4.14 1.21
CA PHE A 28 3.62 -2.75 0.86
C PHE A 28 4.55 -1.79 1.62
N GLU A 29 4.77 -2.00 2.92
CA GLU A 29 5.72 -1.21 3.71
C GLU A 29 7.16 -1.38 3.19
N ASP A 30 7.58 -2.62 2.94
CA ASP A 30 8.91 -2.95 2.39
C ASP A 30 9.10 -2.35 0.98
N TYR A 31 8.06 -2.38 0.14
CA TYR A 31 8.07 -1.77 -1.20
C TYR A 31 8.19 -0.23 -1.14
N LEU A 32 7.50 0.43 -0.20
CA LEU A 32 7.61 1.87 -0.01
C LEU A 32 9.02 2.27 0.46
N GLU A 33 9.61 1.49 1.37
CA GLU A 33 10.97 1.71 1.86
C GLU A 33 12.00 1.53 0.74
N ALA A 34 11.91 0.42 -0.01
CA ALA A 34 12.80 0.13 -1.13
C ALA A 34 12.74 1.20 -2.23
N LEU A 35 11.56 1.80 -2.44
CA LEU A 35 11.37 2.89 -3.40
C LEU A 35 11.72 4.27 -2.87
N ARG A 36 12.14 4.38 -1.59
CA ARG A 36 12.37 5.65 -0.89
C ARG A 36 11.15 6.58 -0.99
N TYR A 37 9.96 5.98 -1.04
CA TYR A 37 8.72 6.75 -1.12
C TYR A 37 8.38 7.47 0.19
N SER A 38 9.12 7.21 1.27
CA SER A 38 9.10 8.03 2.49
C SER A 38 9.30 9.53 2.19
N GLU A 39 10.17 9.87 1.24
CA GLU A 39 10.50 11.25 0.85
C GLU A 39 9.55 11.83 -0.22
N ALA A 40 8.60 11.03 -0.72
CA ALA A 40 7.71 11.46 -1.79
C ALA A 40 6.52 12.29 -1.30
N PRO A 41 6.01 13.23 -2.12
CA PRO A 41 4.88 14.07 -1.74
C PRO A 41 3.63 13.23 -1.48
N GLU A 42 2.77 13.72 -0.56
CA GLU A 42 1.55 13.03 -0.12
C GLU A 42 0.63 12.62 -1.30
N LYS A 43 0.62 13.42 -2.38
CA LYS A 43 -0.14 13.12 -3.60
C LYS A 43 0.36 11.85 -4.31
N THR A 44 1.67 11.63 -4.35
CA THR A 44 2.28 10.42 -4.92
C THR A 44 1.96 9.21 -4.05
N LYS A 45 2.12 9.37 -2.73
CA LYS A 45 1.75 8.36 -1.73
C LYS A 45 0.27 7.95 -1.88
N THR A 46 -0.64 8.92 -1.98
CA THR A 46 -2.08 8.68 -2.18
C THR A 46 -2.38 7.96 -3.49
N THR A 47 -1.72 8.35 -4.59
CA THR A 47 -1.93 7.72 -5.90
C THR A 47 -1.49 6.26 -5.90
N LEU A 48 -0.32 5.95 -5.32
CA LEU A 48 0.16 4.59 -5.13
C LEU A 48 -0.79 3.76 -4.28
N CYS A 49 -1.23 4.33 -3.16
CA CYS A 49 -2.21 3.70 -2.29
C CYS A 49 -3.47 3.31 -3.07
N ARG A 50 -4.00 4.22 -3.90
CA ARG A 50 -5.21 3.97 -4.71
C ARG A 50 -5.00 2.94 -5.82
N HIS A 51 -3.80 2.89 -6.40
CA HIS A 51 -3.44 1.93 -7.43
C HIS A 51 -3.31 0.52 -6.85
N LEU A 52 -2.58 0.40 -5.73
CA LEU A 52 -2.25 -0.88 -5.09
C LEU A 52 -3.36 -1.44 -4.20
N SER A 53 -4.26 -0.58 -3.71
CA SER A 53 -5.46 -1.03 -2.96
C SER A 53 -6.39 -1.91 -3.80
N GLY A 54 -6.32 -1.88 -5.14
CA GLY A 54 -7.29 -2.59 -5.97
C GLY A 54 -8.74 -2.13 -5.70
N GLU A 55 -9.73 -2.88 -6.18
CA GLU A 55 -11.15 -2.58 -5.92
C GLU A 55 -11.61 -3.09 -4.54
N GLU A 56 -10.99 -4.17 -4.06
CA GLU A 56 -11.32 -4.82 -2.78
C GLU A 56 -11.04 -3.91 -1.58
N LEU A 57 -9.91 -3.20 -1.52
CA LEU A 57 -9.70 -2.24 -0.43
C LEU A 57 -10.56 -0.99 -0.56
N LYS A 58 -10.91 -0.57 -1.78
CA LYS A 58 -11.79 0.60 -1.98
C LYS A 58 -13.17 0.36 -1.38
N LYS A 59 -13.64 -0.90 -1.38
CA LYS A 59 -14.86 -1.32 -0.69
C LYS A 59 -14.71 -1.30 0.83
N ASN A 60 -13.49 -1.41 1.36
CA ASN A 60 -13.21 -1.45 2.79
C ASN A 60 -12.51 -0.16 3.28
N SER A 61 -13.32 0.88 3.49
CA SER A 61 -12.89 2.22 3.92
C SER A 61 -11.99 2.22 5.15
N HIS A 62 -12.18 1.27 6.08
CA HIS A 62 -11.39 1.18 7.31
C HIS A 62 -9.95 0.72 7.03
N LYS A 63 -9.75 -0.28 6.18
CA LYS A 63 -8.42 -0.75 5.76
C LYS A 63 -7.69 0.31 4.93
N LEU A 64 -8.43 1.04 4.07
CA LEU A 64 -7.90 2.15 3.28
C LEU A 64 -7.43 3.33 4.15
N LEU A 65 -8.21 3.70 5.18
CA LEU A 65 -7.83 4.72 6.15
C LEU A 65 -6.59 4.30 6.95
N THR A 66 -6.51 3.04 7.36
CA THR A 66 -5.36 2.49 8.09
C THR A 66 -4.07 2.58 7.26
N LEU A 67 -4.15 2.25 5.96
CA LEU A 67 -3.04 2.42 5.01
C LEU A 67 -2.61 3.87 4.87
N ARG A 68 -3.58 4.78 4.63
CA ARG A 68 -3.31 6.21 4.51
C ARG A 68 -2.61 6.76 5.74
N LEU A 69 -3.09 6.43 6.93
CA LEU A 69 -2.48 6.82 8.20
C LEU A 69 -1.05 6.26 8.31
N THR A 70 -0.83 4.99 7.95
CA THR A 70 0.50 4.38 7.99
C THR A 70 1.50 5.11 7.07
N MET A 71 1.07 5.55 5.89
CA MET A 71 1.91 6.28 4.93
C MET A 71 2.18 7.73 5.30
N VAL A 72 1.27 8.37 6.03
CA VAL A 72 1.40 9.78 6.46
C VAL A 72 2.21 9.89 7.75
N VAL A 73 2.05 8.95 8.69
CA VAL A 73 2.72 8.98 10.01
C VAL A 73 4.19 8.52 9.95
N ARG A 74 4.58 7.71 8.96
CA ARG A 74 5.97 7.27 8.74
C ARG A 74 6.75 8.17 7.76
N ALA A 75 6.25 9.38 7.47
CA ALA A 75 6.93 10.39 6.64
C ALA A 75 7.90 11.24 7.46
#